data_AF-A0A485CQG7-F1
#
_entry.id   AF-A0A485CQG7-F1
#
_cell.length_a   1.000
_cell.length_b   1.000
_cell.length_c   1.000
_cell.angle_alpha   90.00
_cell.angle_beta   90.00
_cell.angle_gamma   90.00
#
_symmetry.space_group_name_H-M   'P 1'
#
loop_
_entity.id
_entity.type
_entity.pdbx_description
1 polymer ?
#
loop_
_entity_poly.entity_id
_entity_poly.type
_entity_poly.pdbx_seq_one_letter_code
_entity_poly.pdbx_strand_id
1 'polypeptide(L)' 'MFTIPNQSSVPKAWQEFDEQGRMKPSPWYDRIVDVSEELFKITQLLKGHTALLAGRYSERKESHQALSARVNQAKI' A
#
# COMPACT_ATOMS: atom_id res chain seq x y z
N MET A 1 0.31 -5.80 -1.55
CA MET A 1 0.40 -4.43 -1.03
C MET A 1 -0.37 -4.36 0.27
N PHE A 2 0.16 -3.69 1.28
CA PHE A 2 -0.57 -3.32 2.49
C PHE A 2 -0.69 -1.80 2.48
N THR A 3 -1.90 -1.30 2.24
CA THR A 3 -2.17 0.14 2.21
C THR A 3 -2.34 0.63 3.64
N ILE A 4 -1.55 1.61 4.03
CA ILE A 4 -1.68 2.25 5.35
C ILE A 4 -2.92 3.16 5.38
N PRO A 5 -3.56 3.37 6.55
CA PRO A 5 -4.77 4.18 6.65
C PRO A 5 -4.53 5.67 6.37
N ASN A 6 -3.38 6.22 6.75
CA ASN A 6 -3.09 7.63 6.52
C ASN A 6 -2.75 7.92 5.05
N GLN A 7 -3.19 9.08 4.57
CA GLN A 7 -2.96 9.54 3.20
C GLN A 7 -2.83 11.07 3.15
N SER A 8 -2.19 11.57 2.10
CA SER A 8 -2.04 13.00 1.85
C SER A 8 -2.81 13.42 0.60
N SER A 9 -3.51 14.56 0.69
CA SER A 9 -4.16 15.23 -0.42
C SER A 9 -3.87 16.72 -0.28
N VAL A 10 -3.15 17.29 -1.25
CA VAL A 10 -2.67 18.68 -1.22
C VAL A 10 -3.50 19.51 -2.20
N PRO A 11 -4.46 20.32 -1.72
CA PRO A 11 -5.28 21.15 -2.59
C PRO A 11 -4.43 22.28 -3.19
N LYS A 12 -4.75 22.67 -4.43
CA LYS A 12 -4.06 23.77 -5.15
C LYS A 12 -2.53 23.67 -5.05
N ALA A 13 -1.98 22.49 -5.30
CA ALA A 13 -0.56 22.19 -5.07
C ALA A 13 0.41 23.25 -5.63
N TRP A 14 0.10 23.91 -6.75
CA TRP A 14 0.93 25.00 -7.30
C TRP A 14 1.18 26.19 -6.34
N GLN A 15 0.37 26.35 -5.29
CA GLN A 15 0.56 27.38 -4.25
C GLN A 15 1.47 26.92 -3.10
N GLU A 16 1.59 25.60 -2.91
CA GLU A 16 2.27 24.97 -1.76
C GLU A 16 3.76 24.75 -1.99
N PHE A 17 4.28 25.05 -3.19
CA PHE A 17 5.71 24.94 -3.50
C PHE A 17 6.32 26.33 -3.74
N ASP A 18 7.59 26.49 -3.38
CA ASP A 18 8.40 27.66 -3.70
C ASP A 18 9.05 27.56 -5.10
N GLU A 19 9.78 28.60 -5.49
CA GLU A 19 10.44 28.68 -6.80
C GLU A 19 11.53 27.62 -6.98
N GLN A 20 12.07 27.06 -5.89
CA GLN A 20 13.05 25.98 -5.90
C GLN A 20 12.39 24.59 -5.91
N GLY A 21 11.05 24.52 -5.98
CA GLY A 21 10.29 23.28 -5.97
C GLY A 21 10.26 22.61 -4.60
N ARG A 22 10.54 23.33 -3.50
CA ARG A 22 10.40 22.82 -2.14
C ARG A 22 8.99 23.12 -1.64
N MET A 23 8.40 22.14 -0.98
CA MET A 23 7.11 22.35 -0.34
C MET A 23 7.29 23.29 0.85
N LYS A 24 6.44 24.30 0.93
CA LYS A 24 6.42 25.29 2.01
C LYS A 24 5.98 24.63 3.31
N PRO A 25 6.40 25.16 4.49
CA PRO A 25 5.84 24.73 5.77
C PRO A 25 4.33 25.00 5.80
N SER A 26 3.53 23.95 5.90
CA SER A 26 2.06 24.02 5.96
C SER A 26 1.48 22.75 6.60
N PRO A 27 0.20 22.76 7.03
CA PRO A 27 -0.45 21.55 7.55
C PRO A 27 -0.44 20.37 6.56
N TRP A 28 -0.31 20.64 5.26
CA TRP A 28 -0.18 19.61 4.23
C TRP A 28 1.19 18.95 4.22
N TYR A 29 2.24 19.73 4.51
CA TYR A 29 3.60 19.19 4.69
C TYR A 29 3.65 18.30 5.94
N ASP A 30 3.08 18.75 7.06
CA ASP A 30 3.00 17.95 8.29
C ASP A 30 2.27 16.62 8.04
N ARG A 31 1.18 16.63 7.25
CA ARG A 31 0.49 15.39 6.85
C ARG A 31 1.38 14.45 6.04
N ILE A 32 2.22 14.96 5.15
CA ILE A 32 3.16 14.12 4.38
C ILE A 32 4.19 13.47 5.31
N VAL A 33 4.64 14.21 6.34
CA VAL A 33 5.53 13.67 7.37
C VAL A 33 4.82 12.54 8.12
N ASP A 34 3.58 12.73 8.58
CA ASP A 34 2.79 11.69 9.27
C ASP A 34 2.63 10.42 8.41
N VAL A 35 2.29 10.58 7.12
CA VAL A 35 2.13 9.46 6.18
C VAL A 35 3.45 8.70 6.00
N SER A 36 4.56 9.42 5.87
CA SER A 36 5.89 8.81 5.71
C SER A 36 6.33 8.08 6.98
N GLU A 37 6.03 8.65 8.14
CA GLU A 37 6.31 8.05 9.45
C GLU A 37 5.49 6.77 9.66
N GLU A 38 4.18 6.81 9.37
CA GLU A 38 3.30 5.64 9.44
C GLU A 38 3.73 4.54 8.47
N LEU A 39 4.05 4.91 7.22
CA LEU A 39 4.57 3.97 6.23
C LEU A 39 5.82 3.25 6.73
N PHE A 40 6.75 3.99 7.32
CA PHE A 40 7.98 3.41 7.86
C PHE A 40 7.67 2.46 9.02
N LYS A 41 6.86 2.88 9.99
CA LYS A 41 6.45 2.05 11.14
C LYS A 41 5.78 0.75 10.71
N ILE A 42 4.80 0.83 9.80
CA ILE A 42 4.10 -0.36 9.27
C ILE A 42 5.05 -1.25 8.46
N THR A 43 5.94 -0.67 7.67
CA THR A 43 6.93 -1.44 6.93
C THR A 43 7.82 -2.24 7.87
N GLN A 44 8.33 -1.64 8.95
CA GLN A 44 9.16 -2.36 9.92
C GLN A 44 8.39 -3.48 10.63
N LEU A 45 7.11 -3.24 10.95
CA LEU A 45 6.25 -4.26 11.56
C LEU A 45 6.03 -5.47 10.62
N LEU A 46 5.83 -5.22 9.32
CA LEU A 46 5.43 -6.26 8.37
C LEU A 46 6.59 -6.94 7.64
N LYS A 47 7.75 -6.29 7.48
CA LYS A 47 8.86 -6.75 6.62
C LYS A 47 9.32 -8.18 6.91
N GLY A 48 9.37 -8.59 8.18
CA GLY A 48 9.78 -9.94 8.59
C GLY A 48 8.69 -11.02 8.46
N HIS A 49 7.44 -10.64 8.21
CA HIS A 49 6.27 -11.52 8.27
C HIS A 49 5.60 -11.73 6.91
N THR A 50 6.21 -11.26 5.82
CA THR A 50 5.62 -11.26 4.47
C THR A 50 5.23 -12.66 4.00
N ALA A 51 6.07 -13.68 4.24
CA ALA A 51 5.78 -15.07 3.87
C ALA A 51 4.57 -15.63 4.63
N LEU A 52 4.46 -15.32 5.91
CA LEU A 52 3.33 -15.73 6.75
C LEU A 52 2.04 -15.06 6.28
N LEU A 53 2.07 -13.74 6.08
CA LEU A 53 0.90 -12.94 5.69
C LEU A 53 0.43 -13.24 4.27
N ALA A 54 1.34 -13.60 3.37
CA ALA A 54 1.01 -14.00 2.00
C ALA A 54 0.53 -15.46 1.89
N GLY A 55 0.78 -16.30 2.90
CA GLY A 55 0.41 -17.72 2.89
C GLY A 55 -1.10 -17.94 3.01
N ARG A 56 -1.81 -18.06 1.89
CA ARG A 56 -3.27 -18.23 1.87
C ARG A 56 -3.68 -19.69 2.04
N TYR A 57 -4.77 -19.94 2.76
CA TYR A 57 -5.32 -21.28 2.93
C TYR A 57 -5.72 -21.93 1.59
N SER A 58 -6.37 -21.18 0.69
CA SER A 58 -6.78 -21.66 -0.62
C SER A 58 -5.62 -22.18 -1.47
N GLU A 59 -4.45 -21.53 -1.39
CA GLU A 59 -3.23 -21.92 -2.10
C GLU A 59 -2.59 -23.18 -1.52
N ARG A 60 -2.83 -23.48 -0.24
CA ARG A 60 -2.41 -24.74 0.41
C ARG A 60 -3.38 -25.88 0.15
N LYS A 61 -4.67 -25.57 -0.01
CA LYS A 61 -5.73 -26.56 -0.22
C LYS A 61 -5.73 -27.14 -1.63
N GLU A 62 -5.33 -26.35 -2.63
CA GLU A 62 -5.47 -26.69 -4.04
C GLU A 62 -4.19 -26.28 -4.78
N SER A 63 -3.58 -27.19 -5.55
CA SER A 63 -2.44 -26.83 -6.39
C SER A 63 -2.85 -25.75 -7.39
N HIS A 64 -1.94 -24.86 -7.77
CA HIS A 64 -2.24 -23.81 -8.75
C HIS A 64 -2.88 -24.36 -10.04
N GLN A 65 -2.49 -25.57 -10.48
CA GLN A 65 -3.11 -26.25 -11.61
C GLN A 65 -4.56 -26.68 -11.35
N ALA A 66 -4.85 -27.26 -10.18
CA ALA A 66 -6.21 -27.66 -9.83
C ALA A 66 -7.15 -26.45 -9.68
N LEU A 67 -6.66 -25.36 -9.08
CA LEU A 67 -7.40 -24.09 -8.97
C LEU A 67 -7.69 -23.50 -10.35
N SER A 68 -6.68 -23.45 -11.22
CA SER A 68 -6.85 -22.94 -12.58
C SER A 68 -7.84 -23.79 -13.39
N ALA A 69 -7.78 -25.12 -13.28
CA ALA A 69 -8.72 -26.02 -13.95
C ALA A 69 -10.17 -25.85 -13.48
N ARG A 70 -10.39 -25.60 -12.18
CA ARG A 70 -11.74 -25.37 -11.63
C ARG A 70 -12.32 -24.01 -12.03
N VAL A 71 -11.50 -22.96 -12.05
CA VAL A 71 -11.96 -21.60 -12.36
C VAL A 71 -12.18 -21.40 -13.86
N ASN A 72 -11.44 -22.12 -14.71
CA ASN A 72 -11.55 -22.07 -16.17
C ASN A 72 -12.53 -23.13 -16.75
N GLN A 73 -13.58 -23.50 -16.02
CA GLN A 73 -14.64 -24.33 -16.60
C GLN A 73 -15.45 -23.52 -17.60
N ALA A 74 -15.67 -24.08 -18.79
CA ALA A 74 -16.56 -23.49 -19.77
C ALA A 74 -17.96 -23.34 -19.15
N LYS A 75 -18.56 -22.16 -19.29
CA LYS A 75 -19.96 -21.96 -18.88
C LYS A 75 -20.81 -22.98 -19.64
N ILE A 76 -21.57 -23.77 -18.88
CA ILE A 76 -22.65 -24.61 -19.40
C ILE A 76 -23.75 -23.71 -19.95
#